data_AF-A0AAE9DJL5-F1
#
_entry.id   AF-A0AAE9DJL5-F1
#
_cell.length_a   1.000
_cell.length_b   1.000
_cell.length_c   1.000
_cell.angle_alpha   90.00
_cell.angle_beta   90.00
_cell.angle_gamma   90.00
#
_symmetry.space_group_name_H-M   'P 1'
#
loop_
_entity.id
_entity.type
_entity.pdbx_description
1 polymer ?
#
loop_
_entity_poly.entity_id
_entity_poly.type
_entity_poly.pdbx_seq_one_letter_code
_entity_poly.pdbx_strand_id
1 'polypeptide(L)'
;MAASLRHMAHFQKALLVAKTAPRLSTIVRATSTLNDGASKVPDHSMHFKLERLWAVGMLPILPASYFIHGPVMDAVLTVALTLHIHWGIHGVVYDYARPYVIGEAAAKAAHIGVYLITGLLLAGLLHFNTNDVGITKAFELVFSL
;
A
#
# COMPACT_ATOMS: atom_id res chain seq x y z
N MET A 1 -40.58 2.89 -41.45
CA MET A 1 -40.14 3.45 -40.14
C MET A 1 -40.35 2.53 -38.93
N ALA A 2 -40.91 1.31 -39.04
CA ALA A 2 -41.22 0.46 -37.88
C ALA A 2 -40.07 -0.45 -37.35
N ALA A 3 -38.94 -0.55 -38.06
CA ALA A 3 -37.83 -1.44 -37.68
C ALA A 3 -36.91 -0.85 -36.58
N SER A 4 -36.86 0.48 -36.44
CA SER A 4 -35.97 1.19 -35.50
C SER A 4 -36.47 1.11 -34.05
N LEU A 5 -37.78 1.25 -33.82
CA LEU A 5 -38.38 1.22 -32.48
C LEU A 5 -38.25 -0.16 -31.79
N ARG A 6 -38.34 -1.25 -32.55
CA ARG A 6 -38.14 -2.61 -32.02
C ARG A 6 -36.70 -2.81 -31.54
N HIS A 7 -35.71 -2.36 -32.33
CA HIS A 7 -34.30 -2.46 -31.94
C HIS A 7 -33.97 -1.60 -30.72
N MET A 8 -34.53 -0.39 -30.61
CA MET A 8 -34.35 0.44 -29.42
C MET A 8 -34.98 -0.18 -28.17
N ALA A 9 -36.17 -0.76 -28.28
CA ALA A 9 -36.83 -1.45 -27.17
C ALA A 9 -36.05 -2.70 -26.71
N HIS A 10 -35.46 -3.46 -27.64
CA HIS A 10 -34.59 -4.59 -27.31
C HIS A 10 -33.28 -4.13 -26.65
N PHE A 11 -32.67 -3.05 -27.13
CA PHE A 11 -31.45 -2.49 -26.55
C PHE A 11 -31.67 -1.95 -25.14
N GLN A 12 -32.80 -1.26 -24.90
CA GLN A 12 -33.12 -0.71 -23.60
C GLN A 12 -33.45 -1.81 -22.58
N LYS A 13 -34.14 -2.88 -23.01
CA LYS A 13 -34.34 -4.08 -22.18
C LYS A 13 -33.01 -4.79 -21.86
N ALA A 14 -32.10 -4.91 -22.83
CA ALA A 14 -30.77 -5.51 -22.61
C ALA A 14 -29.92 -4.68 -21.64
N LEU A 15 -29.96 -3.35 -21.75
CA LEU A 15 -29.24 -2.43 -20.85
C LEU A 15 -29.80 -2.46 -19.42
N LEU A 16 -31.13 -2.53 -19.28
CA LEU A 16 -31.78 -2.69 -17.98
C LEU A 16 -31.41 -4.03 -17.33
N VAL A 17 -31.39 -5.12 -18.10
CA VAL A 17 -30.94 -6.45 -17.63
C VAL A 17 -29.46 -6.44 -17.23
N ALA A 18 -28.58 -5.73 -17.97
CA ALA A 18 -27.17 -5.61 -17.60
C ALA A 18 -26.94 -4.81 -16.30
N LYS A 19 -27.85 -3.89 -15.96
CA LYS A 19 -27.80 -3.12 -14.71
C LYS A 19 -28.41 -3.86 -13.51
N THR A 20 -29.36 -4.76 -13.74
CA THR A 20 -29.99 -5.58 -12.67
C THR A 20 -29.41 -6.98 -12.55
N ALA A 21 -28.61 -7.45 -13.51
CA ALA A 21 -27.88 -8.70 -13.37
C ALA A 21 -26.87 -8.55 -12.22
N PRO A 22 -27.06 -9.27 -11.09
CA PRO A 22 -25.97 -9.39 -10.13
C PRO A 22 -24.79 -9.96 -10.90
N ARG A 23 -23.58 -9.40 -10.72
CA ARG A 23 -22.37 -9.91 -11.35
C ARG A 23 -22.34 -11.42 -11.15
N LEU A 24 -22.60 -12.18 -12.21
CA LEU A 24 -22.74 -13.63 -12.14
C LEU A 24 -21.44 -14.27 -11.59
N SER A 25 -20.31 -13.56 -11.75
CA SER A 25 -19.02 -13.86 -11.13
C SER A 25 -19.05 -13.96 -9.60
N THR A 26 -19.91 -13.20 -8.93
CA THR A 26 -20.02 -13.22 -7.46
C THR A 26 -20.82 -14.43 -6.97
N ILE A 27 -21.87 -14.82 -7.69
CA ILE A 27 -22.69 -16.00 -7.34
C ILE A 27 -21.92 -17.29 -7.63
N VAL A 28 -21.25 -17.39 -8.78
CA VAL A 28 -20.45 -18.58 -9.15
C VAL A 28 -19.32 -18.84 -8.14
N ARG A 29 -18.69 -17.77 -7.61
CA ARG A 29 -17.67 -17.90 -6.56
C ARG A 29 -18.24 -18.31 -5.20
N ALA A 30 -19.49 -17.98 -4.89
CA ALA A 30 -20.14 -18.38 -3.65
C ALA A 30 -20.56 -19.87 -3.66
N THR A 31 -20.83 -20.44 -4.84
CA THR A 31 -21.26 -21.85 -5.00
C THR A 31 -20.15 -22.82 -5.39
N SER A 32 -18.96 -22.34 -5.77
CA SER A 32 -17.82 -23.22 -6.06
C SER A 32 -17.16 -23.67 -4.75
N THR A 33 -17.57 -24.82 -4.23
CA THR A 33 -16.83 -25.57 -3.19
C THR A 33 -15.65 -26.35 -3.77
N LEU A 34 -15.13 -25.93 -4.93
CA LEU A 34 -13.91 -26.51 -5.47
C LEU A 34 -12.79 -26.15 -4.49
N ASN A 35 -12.35 -27.14 -3.73
CA ASN A 35 -11.11 -27.08 -2.96
C ASN A 35 -9.94 -27.11 -3.96
N ASP A 36 -9.81 -26.04 -4.74
CA ASP A 36 -8.77 -25.78 -5.73
C ASP A 36 -7.41 -25.45 -5.08
N GLY A 37 -7.33 -25.54 -3.75
CA GLY A 37 -6.15 -25.15 -2.98
C GLY A 37 -6.00 -23.63 -2.86
N ALA A 38 -6.88 -22.81 -3.43
CA ALA A 38 -6.84 -21.36 -3.28
C ALA A 38 -7.08 -20.93 -1.82
N SER A 39 -7.84 -21.72 -1.07
CA SER A 39 -8.04 -21.55 0.38
C SER A 39 -6.76 -21.77 1.22
N LYS A 40 -5.70 -22.34 0.63
CA LYS A 40 -4.41 -22.57 1.31
C LYS A 40 -3.41 -21.43 1.11
N VAL A 41 -3.70 -20.49 0.21
CA VAL A 41 -2.86 -19.31 -0.02
C VAL A 41 -3.30 -18.21 0.95
N PRO A 42 -2.40 -17.64 1.77
CA PRO A 42 -2.77 -16.53 2.65
C PRO A 42 -3.33 -15.36 1.82
N ASP A 43 -4.44 -14.79 2.26
CA ASP A 43 -5.06 -13.65 1.58
C ASP A 43 -4.22 -12.38 1.80
N HIS A 44 -3.51 -11.94 0.75
CA HIS A 44 -2.72 -10.71 0.76
C HIS A 44 -3.52 -9.49 0.24
N SER A 45 -4.80 -9.65 -0.12
CA SER A 45 -5.62 -8.55 -0.63
C SER A 45 -5.79 -7.44 0.40
N MET A 46 -5.98 -7.81 1.67
CA MET A 46 -6.12 -6.85 2.76
C MET A 46 -4.83 -6.05 3.00
N HIS A 47 -3.67 -6.72 3.00
CA HIS A 47 -2.38 -6.05 3.15
C HIS A 47 -2.15 -5.05 2.02
N PHE A 48 -2.39 -5.47 0.76
CA PHE A 48 -2.26 -4.59 -0.39
C PHE A 48 -3.18 -3.37 -0.29
N LYS A 49 -4.45 -3.54 0.11
CA LYS A 49 -5.38 -2.40 0.30
C LYS A 49 -4.88 -1.44 1.39
N LEU A 50 -4.37 -1.97 2.49
CA LEU A 50 -3.85 -1.17 3.60
C LEU A 50 -2.64 -0.33 3.16
N GLU A 51 -1.69 -0.92 2.44
CA GLU A 51 -0.52 -0.21 1.89
C GLU A 51 -0.95 0.99 1.04
N ARG A 52 -1.94 0.79 0.15
CA ARG A 52 -2.44 1.86 -0.73
C ARG A 52 -3.18 2.93 0.06
N LEU A 53 -4.00 2.54 1.02
CA LEU A 53 -4.70 3.49 1.88
C LEU A 53 -3.73 4.34 2.69
N TRP A 54 -2.67 3.73 3.23
CA TRP A 54 -1.61 4.44 3.93
C TRP A 54 -0.87 5.42 3.03
N ALA A 55 -0.47 4.99 1.83
CA ALA A 55 0.20 5.85 0.86
C ALA A 55 -0.66 7.05 0.46
N VAL A 56 -1.97 6.85 0.23
CA VAL A 56 -2.93 7.94 -0.01
C VAL A 56 -3.03 8.86 1.23
N GLY A 57 -3.04 8.28 2.44
CA GLY A 57 -3.04 9.03 3.69
C GLY A 57 -1.81 9.91 3.89
N MET A 58 -0.66 9.56 3.32
CA MET A 58 0.56 10.36 3.36
C MET A 58 0.57 11.58 2.43
N LEU A 59 -0.27 11.57 1.38
CA LEU A 59 -0.35 12.68 0.42
C LEU A 59 -0.60 14.05 1.09
N PRO A 60 -1.52 14.22 2.05
CA PRO A 60 -1.68 15.48 2.77
C PRO A 60 -0.61 15.73 3.84
N ILE A 61 0.06 14.70 4.36
CA ILE A 61 1.04 14.85 5.45
C ILE A 61 2.27 15.62 4.97
N LEU A 62 2.79 15.30 3.78
CA LEU A 62 3.98 15.97 3.22
C LEU A 62 3.79 17.48 3.02
N PRO A 63 2.75 17.99 2.33
CA PRO A 63 2.53 19.42 2.24
C PRO A 63 2.17 20.03 3.61
N ALA A 64 1.46 19.32 4.49
CA ALA A 64 1.20 19.82 5.83
C ALA A 64 2.50 20.05 6.62
N SER A 65 3.49 19.15 6.50
CA SER A 65 4.79 19.31 7.16
C SER A 65 5.62 20.47 6.67
N TYR A 66 5.32 21.01 5.48
CA TYR A 66 5.97 22.23 4.97
C TYR A 66 5.46 23.50 5.66
N PHE A 67 4.21 23.51 6.11
CA PHE A 67 3.59 24.68 6.75
C PHE A 67 3.52 24.58 8.27
N ILE A 68 3.45 23.36 8.81
CA ILE A 68 3.25 23.10 10.24
C ILE A 68 4.48 22.35 10.76
N HIS A 69 5.29 23.04 11.54
CA HIS A 69 6.50 22.47 12.17
C HIS A 69 6.25 22.15 13.64
N GLY A 70 7.07 21.25 14.19
CA GLY A 70 7.10 20.93 15.62
C GLY A 70 7.03 19.43 15.93
N PRO A 71 7.15 19.07 17.23
CA PRO A 71 7.39 17.69 17.65
C PRO A 71 6.24 16.73 17.30
N VAL A 72 5.00 17.24 17.24
CA VAL A 72 3.84 16.42 16.82
C VAL A 72 3.94 16.07 15.33
N MET A 73 4.28 17.04 14.47
CA MET A 73 4.46 16.78 13.04
C MET A 73 5.64 15.84 12.82
N ASP A 74 6.75 16.03 13.53
CA ASP A 74 7.93 15.17 13.43
C ASP A 74 7.63 13.73 13.84
N ALA A 75 6.81 13.52 14.88
CA ALA A 75 6.34 12.19 15.28
C ALA A 75 5.43 11.56 14.21
N VAL A 76 4.49 12.33 13.63
CA VAL A 76 3.63 11.87 12.54
C VAL A 76 4.48 11.46 11.33
N LEU A 77 5.43 12.30 10.92
CA LEU A 77 6.36 12.00 9.83
C LEU A 77 7.19 10.75 10.12
N THR A 78 7.65 10.57 11.36
CA THR A 78 8.43 9.40 11.76
C THR A 78 7.65 8.11 11.54
N VAL A 79 6.40 8.04 12.02
CA VAL A 79 5.55 6.86 11.84
C VAL A 79 5.19 6.66 10.36
N ALA A 80 4.78 7.74 9.68
CA ALA A 80 4.40 7.72 8.27
C ALA A 80 5.52 7.19 7.37
N LEU A 81 6.71 7.78 7.48
CA LEU A 81 7.89 7.42 6.71
C LEU A 81 8.37 6.01 7.05
N THR A 82 8.50 5.67 8.34
CA THR A 82 8.98 4.34 8.76
C THR A 82 8.11 3.24 8.17
N LEU A 83 6.78 3.35 8.29
CA LEU A 83 5.88 2.30 7.80
C LEU A 83 5.87 2.21 6.28
N HIS A 84 5.88 3.35 5.59
CA HIS A 84 5.93 3.38 4.12
C HIS A 84 7.23 2.79 3.57
N ILE A 85 8.37 3.16 4.17
CA ILE A 85 9.69 2.66 3.81
C ILE A 85 9.79 1.16 4.09
N HIS A 86 9.23 0.68 5.22
CA HIS A 86 9.23 -0.74 5.56
C HIS A 86 8.58 -1.59 4.46
N TRP A 87 7.35 -1.26 4.06
CA TRP A 87 6.64 -1.99 3.01
C TRP A 87 7.30 -1.83 1.64
N GLY A 88 7.83 -0.63 1.33
CA GLY A 88 8.55 -0.38 0.09
C GLY A 88 9.81 -1.24 -0.04
N ILE A 89 10.68 -1.23 0.97
CA ILE A 89 11.92 -2.03 0.98
C ILE A 89 11.59 -3.52 0.99
N HIS A 90 10.56 -3.94 1.72
CA HIS A 90 10.12 -5.34 1.70
C HIS A 90 9.81 -5.78 0.27
N GLY A 91 9.04 -5.01 -0.50
CA GLY A 91 8.79 -5.27 -1.92
C GLY A 91 10.07 -5.37 -2.75
N VAL A 92 10.99 -4.40 -2.60
CA VAL A 92 12.29 -4.42 -3.30
C VAL A 92 13.09 -5.69 -3.00
N VAL A 93 13.14 -6.12 -1.73
CA VAL A 93 13.85 -7.35 -1.34
C VAL A 93 13.18 -8.58 -1.95
N TYR A 94 11.85 -8.65 -1.97
CA TYR A 94 11.12 -9.74 -2.64
C TYR A 94 11.41 -9.82 -4.15
N ASP A 95 11.57 -8.68 -4.82
CA ASP A 95 11.83 -8.63 -6.26
C ASP A 95 13.26 -9.03 -6.63
N TYR A 96 14.24 -8.60 -5.84
CA TYR A 96 15.66 -8.69 -6.22
C TYR A 96 16.48 -9.71 -5.41
N ALA A 97 16.14 -9.97 -4.14
CA ALA A 97 16.88 -10.90 -3.28
C ALA A 97 16.45 -12.36 -3.52
N ARG A 98 16.43 -12.78 -4.79
CA ARG A 98 15.97 -14.11 -5.19
C ARG A 98 16.96 -15.20 -4.76
N PRO A 99 16.53 -16.27 -4.07
CA PRO A 99 17.40 -17.37 -3.65
C PRO A 99 18.21 -17.98 -4.79
N TYR A 100 17.65 -18.00 -6.00
CA TYR A 100 18.33 -18.49 -7.20
C TYR A 100 19.59 -17.68 -7.59
N VAL A 101 19.62 -16.37 -7.28
CA VAL A 101 20.71 -15.47 -7.69
C VAL A 101 21.75 -15.34 -6.59
N ILE A 102 21.31 -15.11 -5.36
CA ILE A 102 22.20 -14.78 -4.22
C ILE A 102 22.39 -15.95 -3.25
N GLY A 103 21.71 -17.08 -3.48
CA GLY A 103 21.70 -18.23 -2.58
C GLY A 103 20.65 -18.12 -1.47
N GLU A 104 20.18 -19.28 -1.00
CA GLU A 104 19.13 -19.41 0.03
C GLU A 104 19.47 -18.70 1.35
N ALA A 105 20.73 -18.82 1.80
CA ALA A 105 21.15 -18.20 3.05
C ALA A 105 21.14 -16.66 2.96
N ALA A 106 21.64 -16.10 1.86
CA ALA A 106 21.70 -14.65 1.66
C ALA A 106 20.29 -14.06 1.45
N ALA A 107 19.41 -14.75 0.73
CA ALA A 107 18.02 -14.33 0.55
C ALA A 107 17.28 -14.25 1.90
N LYS A 108 17.41 -15.28 2.75
CA LYS A 108 16.84 -15.25 4.11
C LYS A 108 17.42 -14.11 4.96
N ALA A 109 18.74 -13.90 4.89
CA ALA A 109 19.39 -12.79 5.59
C ALA A 109 18.87 -11.43 5.10
N ALA A 110 18.65 -11.26 3.80
CA ALA A 110 18.10 -10.02 3.23
C ALA A 110 16.70 -9.70 3.78
N HIS A 111 15.82 -10.71 3.88
CA HIS A 111 14.49 -10.53 4.48
C HIS A 111 14.56 -10.13 5.97
N ILE A 112 15.45 -10.75 6.75
CA ILE A 112 15.69 -10.35 8.15
C ILE A 112 16.25 -8.93 8.21
N GLY A 113 17.14 -8.58 7.29
CA GLY A 113 17.73 -7.26 7.15
C GLY A 113 16.70 -6.14 7.00
N VAL A 114 15.57 -6.39 6.32
CA VAL A 114 14.47 -5.40 6.20
C VAL A 114 13.95 -4.99 7.58
N TYR A 115 13.72 -5.94 8.47
CA TYR A 115 13.25 -5.67 9.82
C TYR A 115 14.30 -4.94 10.66
N LEU A 116 15.58 -5.30 10.51
CA LEU A 116 16.68 -4.61 11.19
C LEU A 116 16.79 -3.15 10.74
N ILE A 117 16.80 -2.89 9.43
CA ILE A 117 16.87 -1.54 8.88
C ILE A 117 15.66 -0.72 9.32
N THR A 118 14.46 -1.32 9.35
CA THR A 118 13.25 -0.64 9.81
C THR A 118 13.33 -0.28 11.29
N GLY A 119 13.81 -1.20 12.14
CA GLY A 119 14.01 -0.95 13.56
C GLY A 119 15.04 0.14 13.83
N LEU A 120 16.16 0.13 13.08
CA LEU A 120 17.19 1.16 13.18
C LEU A 120 16.69 2.52 12.67
N LEU A 121 15.93 2.55 11.58
CA LEU A 121 15.31 3.77 11.05
C LEU A 121 14.37 4.39 12.09
N LEU A 122 13.48 3.59 12.68
CA LEU A 122 12.55 4.06 13.70
C LEU A 122 13.30 4.59 14.93
N ALA A 123 14.28 3.82 15.43
CA ALA A 123 15.08 4.21 16.58
C ALA A 123 15.86 5.51 16.31
N GLY A 124 16.46 5.63 15.12
CA GLY A 124 17.19 6.82 14.70
C GLY A 124 16.30 8.05 14.61
N LEU A 125 15.13 7.95 13.97
CA LEU A 125 14.20 9.08 13.87
C LEU A 125 13.61 9.48 15.22
N LEU A 126 13.27 8.51 16.08
CA LEU A 126 12.81 8.81 17.44
C LEU A 126 13.91 9.48 18.27
N HIS A 127 15.15 8.99 18.19
CA HIS A 127 16.27 9.59 18.89
C HIS A 127 16.51 11.03 18.40
N PHE A 128 16.49 11.25 17.08
CA PHE A 128 16.66 12.56 16.46
C PHE A 128 15.56 13.55 16.88
N ASN A 129 14.30 13.12 16.93
CA ASN A 129 13.20 13.99 17.36
C ASN A 129 13.18 14.30 18.85
N THR A 130 13.83 13.48 19.69
CA THR A 130 13.81 13.65 21.15
C THR A 130 15.09 14.26 21.73
N ASN A 131 16.23 14.07 21.06
CA ASN A 131 17.54 14.51 21.55
C ASN A 131 18.20 15.55 20.63
N ASP A 132 17.62 15.82 19.46
CA ASP A 132 18.10 16.81 18.50
C ASP A 132 16.94 17.76 18.10
N VAL A 133 17.14 18.58 17.06
CA VAL A 133 16.21 19.63 16.61
C VAL A 133 14.89 19.11 16.03
N GLY A 134 14.82 17.85 15.60
CA GLY A 134 13.64 17.26 14.94
C GLY A 134 13.60 17.45 13.41
N ILE A 135 12.84 16.61 12.72
CA ILE A 135 12.84 16.50 11.24
C ILE A 135 12.49 17.83 10.57
N THR A 136 11.35 18.43 10.90
CA THR A 136 10.87 19.67 10.25
C THR A 136 11.85 20.82 10.47
N LYS A 137 12.38 20.97 11.69
CA LYS A 137 13.36 22.02 12.00
C LYS A 137 14.69 21.78 11.32
N ALA A 138 15.13 20.52 11.20
CA ALA A 138 16.37 20.19 10.48
C ALA A 138 16.31 20.64 9.01
N PHE A 139 15.19 20.41 8.32
CA PHE A 139 14.99 20.90 6.97
C PHE A 139 14.98 22.43 6.91
N GLU A 140 14.32 23.10 7.85
CA GLU A 140 14.32 24.57 7.94
C GLU A 140 15.74 25.14 8.05
N LEU A 141 16.60 24.52 8.86
CA LEU A 141 18.00 24.93 9.02
C LEU A 141 18.80 24.72 7.73
N VAL A 142 18.67 23.55 7.09
CA VAL A 142 19.40 23.25 5.84
C VAL A 142 18.96 24.17 4.70
N PHE A 143 17.67 24.52 4.60
CA PHE A 143 17.18 25.44 3.57
C PHE A 143 17.42 26.92 3.89
N SER A 144 17.97 27.24 5.06
CA SER A 144 18.38 28.61 5.42
C SER A 144 19.84 28.93 5.09
N LEU A 145 20.58 27.94 4.57
CA LEU A 145 21.96 28.08 4.06
C LEU A 145 21.99 28.80 2.71
#